data_AF-A0A924W3I8-F1
#
_entry.id   AF-A0A924W3I8-F1
#
_cell.length_a   1.000
_cell.length_b   1.000
_cell.length_c   1.000
_cell.angle_alpha   90.00
_cell.angle_beta   90.00
_cell.angle_gamma   90.00
#
_symmetry.space_group_name_H-M   'P 1'
#
loop_
_entity.id
_entity.type
_entity.pdbx_description
1 polymer ?
#
loop_
_entity_poly.entity_id
_entity_poly.type
_entity_poly.pdbx_seq_one_letter_code
_entity_poly.pdbx_strand_id
1 'polypeptide(L)'
;FALAEDPNKAMWVVVLYVVAQNLEGYLLTPLVQSEAIHLPPAITILVQVLMGLLMGGIGVLLAAPLTAATIVLIKRLYVEDVVERRTS
;
A
#
# COMPACT_ATOMS: atom_id res chain seq x y z
N PHE A 1 10.73 31.87 -16.05
CA PHE A 1 12.03 32.56 -15.99
C PHE A 1 12.59 32.75 -14.57
N ALA A 2 12.10 32.03 -13.56
CA ALA A 2 12.62 32.07 -12.17
C ALA A 2 13.71 31.01 -11.87
N LEU A 3 14.29 30.38 -12.90
CA LEU A 3 15.41 29.42 -12.79
C LEU A 3 16.79 30.10 -12.90
N ALA A 4 16.83 31.40 -13.21
CA ALA A 4 18.05 32.11 -13.63
C ALA A 4 18.59 33.13 -12.62
N GLU A 5 17.94 33.33 -11.46
CA GLU A 5 18.37 34.36 -10.51
C GLU A 5 19.54 33.91 -9.63
N ASP A 6 19.63 32.61 -9.30
CA ASP A 6 20.76 32.04 -8.56
C ASP A 6 20.81 30.50 -8.79
N PRO A 7 21.63 29.99 -9.72
CA PRO A 7 21.85 28.56 -9.94
C PRO A 7 22.21 27.80 -8.64
N ASN A 8 22.83 28.52 -7.69
CA ASN A 8 23.19 27.99 -6.38
C ASN A 8 21.96 27.69 -5.51
N LYS A 9 20.93 28.56 -5.53
CA LYS A 9 19.68 28.33 -4.76
C LYS A 9 18.87 27.18 -5.35
N ALA A 10 18.82 27.05 -6.67
CA ALA A 10 18.14 25.93 -7.33
C ALA A 10 18.77 24.58 -6.95
N MET A 11 20.10 24.51 -6.87
CA MET A 11 20.82 23.32 -6.40
C MET A 11 20.43 22.95 -4.96
N TRP A 12 20.39 23.93 -4.05
CA TRP A 12 20.00 23.71 -2.66
C TRP A 12 18.57 23.21 -2.51
N VAL A 13 17.61 23.74 -3.30
CA VAL A 13 16.23 23.28 -3.29
C VAL A 13 16.12 21.84 -3.77
N VAL A 14 16.85 21.47 -4.83
CA VAL A 14 16.87 20.08 -5.34
C VAL A 14 17.44 19.13 -4.30
N VAL A 15 18.56 19.48 -3.65
CA VAL A 15 19.18 18.64 -2.62
C VAL A 15 18.23 18.46 -1.42
N LEU A 16 17.65 19.55 -0.91
CA LEU A 16 16.66 19.48 0.18
C LEU A 16 15.45 18.62 -0.20
N TYR A 17 14.95 18.78 -1.42
CA TYR A 17 13.82 18.01 -1.92
C TYR A 17 14.13 16.51 -2.00
N VAL A 18 15.31 16.15 -2.52
CA VAL A 18 15.75 14.75 -2.59
C VAL A 18 15.90 14.15 -1.19
N VAL A 19 16.49 14.88 -0.24
CA VAL A 19 16.63 14.40 1.16
C VAL A 19 15.27 14.21 1.82
N ALA A 20 14.36 15.18 1.66
CA ALA A 20 13.00 15.08 2.18
C ALA A 20 12.23 13.90 1.57
N GLN A 21 12.28 13.74 0.25
CA GLN A 21 11.67 12.62 -0.47
C GLN A 21 12.21 11.26 -0.01
N ASN A 22 13.53 11.15 0.19
CA ASN A 22 14.12 9.91 0.71
C ASN A 22 13.64 9.64 2.14
N LEU A 23 13.53 10.66 2.99
CA LEU A 23 13.01 10.50 4.35
C LEU A 23 11.54 10.02 4.34
N GLU A 24 10.72 10.62 3.47
CA GLU A 24 9.32 10.23 3.28
C GLU A 24 9.18 8.79 2.75
N GLY A 25 9.96 8.42 1.73
CA GLY A 25 9.90 7.10 1.11
C GLY A 25 10.42 5.97 2.01
N TYR A 26 11.50 6.21 2.77
CA TYR A 26 12.17 5.17 3.56
C TYR A 26 11.70 5.08 5.01
N LEU A 27 11.17 6.15 5.61
CA LEU A 27 10.77 6.15 7.03
C LEU A 27 9.28 6.39 7.20
N LEU A 28 8.73 7.45 6.61
CA LEU A 28 7.31 7.79 6.81
C LEU A 28 6.39 6.78 6.12
N THR A 29 6.73 6.38 4.90
CA THR A 29 5.97 5.39 4.13
C THR A 29 5.85 4.05 4.86
N PRO A 30 6.93 3.38 5.32
CA PRO A 30 6.77 2.13 6.06
C PRO A 30 6.12 2.31 7.43
N LEU A 31 6.28 3.45 8.11
CA LEU A 31 5.66 3.70 9.42
C LEU A 31 4.13 3.88 9.30
N VAL A 32 3.66 4.47 8.20
CA VAL A 32 2.23 4.57 7.88
C VAL A 32 1.70 3.26 7.26
N GLN A 33 2.52 2.56 6.48
CA GLN A 33 2.15 1.31 5.81
C GLN A 33 2.32 0.06 6.67
N SER A 34 2.96 0.10 7.85
CA SER A 34 3.18 -1.12 8.66
C SER A 34 1.87 -1.73 9.18
N GLU A 35 0.82 -0.91 9.31
CA GLU A 35 -0.55 -1.34 9.63
C GLU A 35 -1.29 -1.90 8.40
N ALA A 36 -0.81 -1.64 7.19
CA ALA A 36 -1.39 -2.18 5.98
C ALA A 36 -1.07 -3.69 5.91
N ILE A 37 -2.14 -4.49 5.91
CA ILE A 37 -2.08 -5.93 5.71
C ILE A 37 -1.17 -6.20 4.51
N HIS A 38 -0.02 -6.84 4.73
CA HIS A 38 0.87 -7.28 3.68
C HIS A 38 0.13 -8.35 2.85
N LEU A 39 -0.67 -7.91 1.89
CA LEU A 39 -1.34 -8.76 0.93
C LEU A 39 -0.25 -9.37 0.04
N PRO A 40 -0.09 -10.69 0.01
CA PRO A 40 0.88 -11.32 -0.88
C PRO A 40 0.59 -10.89 -2.32
N PRO A 41 1.56 -10.30 -3.05
CA PRO A 41 1.31 -9.73 -4.37
C PRO A 41 0.72 -10.73 -5.37
N ALA A 42 1.09 -12.02 -5.23
CA ALA A 42 0.51 -13.10 -6.03
C ALA A 42 -1.02 -13.25 -5.85
N ILE A 43 -1.53 -13.13 -4.61
CA ILE A 43 -2.98 -13.22 -4.33
C ILE A 43 -3.70 -12.02 -4.92
N THR A 44 -3.14 -10.82 -4.78
CA THR A 44 -3.71 -9.59 -5.35
C THR A 44 -3.85 -9.70 -6.87
N ILE A 45 -2.79 -10.17 -7.56
CA ILE A 45 -2.81 -10.37 -9.01
C ILE A 45 -3.85 -11.44 -9.40
N LEU A 46 -3.92 -12.55 -8.67
CA LEU A 46 -4.90 -13.60 -8.93
C LEU A 46 -6.34 -13.05 -8.85
N VAL A 47 -6.68 -12.32 -7.78
CA VAL A 47 -8.02 -11.74 -7.63
C VAL A 47 -8.27 -10.67 -8.68
N GLN A 48 -7.28 -9.85 -9.04
CA GLN A 48 -7.41 -8.89 -10.14
C GLN A 48 -7.72 -9.54 -11.47
N VAL A 49 -7.01 -10.62 -11.83
CA VAL A 49 -7.27 -11.37 -13.06
C VAL A 49 -8.65 -12.00 -13.01
N LEU A 50 -9.01 -12.68 -11.91
CA LEU A 50 -10.33 -13.30 -11.75
C LEU A 50 -11.47 -12.27 -11.86
N MET A 51 -11.38 -11.17 -11.12
CA MET A 51 -12.38 -10.11 -11.14
C MET A 51 -12.42 -9.40 -12.51
N GLY A 52 -11.26 -9.22 -13.13
CA GLY A 52 -11.14 -8.68 -14.49
C GLY A 52 -11.83 -9.55 -15.54
N LEU A 53 -11.76 -10.87 -15.38
CA LEU A 53 -12.47 -11.83 -16.24
C LEU A 53 -13.98 -11.82 -15.98
N LEU A 54 -14.41 -11.70 -14.72
CA LEU A 54 -15.83 -11.75 -14.34
C LEU A 54 -16.60 -10.46 -14.65
N MET A 55 -15.98 -9.31 -14.44
CA MET A 55 -16.65 -7.99 -14.48
C MET A 55 -15.92 -6.97 -15.38
N GLY A 56 -14.91 -7.39 -16.14
CA GLY A 56 -14.10 -6.50 -16.97
C GLY A 56 -13.25 -5.53 -16.15
N GLY A 57 -12.94 -4.35 -16.72
CA GLY A 57 -12.10 -3.35 -16.05
C GLY A 57 -12.62 -2.88 -14.68
N ILE A 58 -13.95 -2.89 -14.48
CA ILE A 58 -14.56 -2.55 -13.18
C ILE A 58 -14.19 -3.58 -12.12
N GLY A 59 -14.14 -4.86 -12.49
CA GLY A 59 -13.71 -5.92 -11.58
C GLY A 59 -12.28 -5.74 -11.10
N VAL A 60 -11.37 -5.32 -11.98
CA VAL A 60 -9.97 -5.06 -11.62
C VAL A 60 -9.85 -3.90 -10.60
N LEU A 61 -10.65 -2.85 -10.76
CA LEU A 61 -10.68 -1.73 -9.81
C LEU A 61 -11.19 -2.16 -8.42
N LEU A 62 -12.21 -3.02 -8.39
CA LEU A 62 -12.79 -3.53 -7.15
C LEU A 62 -12.01 -4.69 -6.51
N ALA A 63 -11.07 -5.30 -7.23
CA ALA A 63 -10.31 -6.45 -6.73
C ALA A 63 -9.50 -6.13 -5.47
N ALA A 64 -8.87 -4.96 -5.39
CA ALA A 64 -8.08 -4.54 -4.24
C ALA A 64 -8.91 -4.42 -2.94
N PRO A 65 -10.01 -3.63 -2.91
CA PRO A 65 -10.84 -3.53 -1.70
C PRO A 65 -11.53 -4.85 -1.33
N LEU A 66 -11.96 -5.66 -2.31
CA LEU A 66 -12.54 -6.99 -2.06
C LEU A 66 -11.53 -7.93 -1.40
N THR A 67 -10.31 -8.00 -1.94
CA THR A 67 -9.24 -8.83 -1.37
C THR A 67 -8.93 -8.43 0.07
N ALA A 68 -8.83 -7.12 0.34
CA ALA A 68 -8.61 -6.62 1.69
C ALA A 68 -9.76 -7.01 2.64
N ALA A 69 -11.02 -6.83 2.22
CA ALA A 69 -12.19 -7.18 3.00
C ALA A 69 -12.24 -8.69 3.32
N THR A 70 -11.97 -9.55 2.34
CA THR A 70 -11.94 -11.01 2.54
C THR A 70 -10.87 -11.41 3.55
N ILE A 71 -9.67 -10.83 3.49
CA ILE A 71 -8.61 -11.18 4.44
C ILE A 71 -8.93 -10.69 5.84
N VAL A 72 -9.51 -9.49 6.00
CA VAL A 72 -9.98 -9.00 7.31
C VAL A 72 -11.05 -9.93 7.87
N LEU A 73 -11.99 -10.37 7.04
CA LEU A 73 -13.05 -11.29 7.44
C LEU A 73 -12.47 -12.64 7.91
N ILE A 74 -11.51 -13.20 7.17
CA ILE A 74 -10.83 -14.46 7.55
C ILE A 74 -10.06 -14.29 8.86
N LYS A 75 -9.32 -13.18 9.03
CA LYS A 75 -8.58 -12.92 10.26
C LYS A 75 -9.52 -12.85 11.47
N ARG A 76 -10.62 -12.10 11.36
CA ARG A 76 -11.60 -11.99 12.45
C ARG A 76 -12.34 -13.29 12.74
N LEU A 77 -12.84 -13.97 11.70
CA LEU A 77 -13.69 -15.13 11.90
C LEU A 77 -12.90 -16.41 12.23
N TYR A 78 -11.68 -16.54 11.72
CA TYR A 78 -10.92 -17.79 11.80
C TYR A 78 -9.68 -17.70 12.68
N VAL A 79 -8.98 -16.54 12.72
CA VAL A 79 -7.76 -16.42 13.53
C VAL A 79 -8.10 -16.04 14.97
N GLU A 80 -8.96 -15.03 15.17
CA GLU A 80 -9.38 -14.64 16.53
C GLU A 80 -10.17 -15.77 17.21
N ASP A 81 -11.14 -16.40 16.53
CA ASP A 81 -11.96 -17.49 17.11
C ASP A 81 -11.14 -18.75 17.45
N VAL A 82 -10.09 -19.06 16.67
CA VAL A 82 -9.19 -20.21 16.94
C VAL A 82 -8.20 -19.91 18.06
N VAL A 83 -7.70 -18.67 18.14
CA VAL A 83 -6.79 -18.24 19.22
C VAL A 83 -7.52 -18.21 20.55
N GLU A 84 -8.75 -17.72 20.59
CA GLU A 84 -9.55 -17.64 21.82
C GLU A 84 -9.84 -19.04 22.40
N ARG A 85 -10.08 -20.04 21.54
CA ARG A 85 -10.27 -21.45 21.96
C ARG A 85 -9.02 -22.16 22.49
N ARG A 86 -7.81 -21.63 22.27
CA ARG A 86 -6.55 -22.26 22.70
C ARG A 86 -6.03 -21.73 24.03
N THR A 87 -6.61 -20.64 24.53
CA THR A 87 -6.20 -19.96 25.77
C THR A 87 -7.16 -20.21 26.94
N SER A 88 -8.18 -21.06 26.75
CA SER A 88 -9.04 -21.64 27.80
C SER A 88 -8.85 -23.15 27.85
#